data_AF-A0AAC9RJ56-F1
#
_entry.id   AF-A0AAC9RJ56-F1
#
_cell.length_a   1.000
_cell.length_b   1.000
_cell.length_c   1.000
_cell.angle_alpha   90.00
_cell.angle_beta   90.00
_cell.angle_gamma   90.00
#
_symmetry.space_group_name_H-M   'P 1'
#
loop_
_entity.id
_entity.type
_entity.pdbx_description
1 polymer ?
#
loop_
_entity_poly.entity_id
_entity_poly.type
_entity_poly.pdbx_seq_one_letter_code
_entity_poly.pdbx_strand_id
1 'polypeptide(L)' 'MGIRSCGCTCLELTEDFQLGDDVQIRTVSNSLERGEISEVRENTIVLDQGGDEFIVICCAHIVSIEPAGD' A
#
# COMPACT_ATOMS: atom_id res chain seq x y z
N MET A 1 -3.66 19.53 -15.54
CA MET A 1 -3.38 18.22 -14.92
C MET A 1 -3.55 18.39 -13.42
N GLY A 2 -4.68 17.96 -12.87
CA GLY A 2 -4.90 18.00 -11.43
C GLY A 2 -4.64 16.61 -10.86
N ILE A 3 -3.53 16.42 -10.15
CA ILE A 3 -3.40 15.28 -9.25
C ILE A 3 -4.40 15.59 -8.14
N ARG A 4 -5.59 14.98 -8.23
CA ARG A 4 -6.50 14.93 -7.10
C ARG A 4 -5.77 14.09 -6.06
N SER A 5 -5.04 14.75 -5.17
CA SER A 5 -4.68 14.15 -3.90
C SER A 5 -6.03 13.85 -3.24
N CYS A 6 -6.47 12.59 -3.32
CA CYS A 6 -7.44 12.05 -2.39
C CYS A 6 -6.83 12.39 -1.03
N GLY A 7 -7.49 13.24 -0.23
CA GLY A 7 -7.03 13.58 1.13
C GLY A 7 -7.21 12.40 2.08
N CYS A 8 -6.88 11.21 1.57
CA CYS A 8 -7.21 9.90 2.09
C CYS A 8 -5.95 9.44 2.80
N THR A 9 -6.03 9.32 4.13
CA THR A 9 -4.95 8.79 4.95
C THR A 9 -4.71 7.33 4.59
N CYS A 10 -3.56 6.75 4.97
CA CYS A 10 -3.36 5.32 4.76
C CYS A 10 -4.44 4.48 5.43
N LEU A 11 -4.92 4.93 6.59
CA LEU A 11 -5.96 4.27 7.35
C LEU A 11 -7.27 4.14 6.55
N GLU A 12 -7.64 5.19 5.80
CA GLU A 12 -8.81 5.16 4.92
C GLU A 12 -8.55 4.33 3.66
N LEU A 13 -7.33 4.35 3.11
CA LEU A 13 -6.97 3.55 1.94
C LEU A 13 -6.89 2.05 2.24
N THR A 14 -6.56 1.69 3.49
CA THR A 14 -6.46 0.31 3.95
C THR A 14 -7.65 -0.12 4.81
N GLU A 15 -8.77 0.61 4.78
CA GLU A 15 -9.91 0.34 5.68
C GLU A 15 -10.53 -1.04 5.40
N ASP A 16 -10.45 -1.50 4.15
CA ASP A 16 -10.89 -2.82 3.69
C ASP A 16 -9.83 -3.94 3.85
N PHE A 17 -8.65 -3.64 4.40
CA PHE A 17 -7.53 -4.58 4.52
C PHE A 17 -7.08 -4.75 5.97
N GLN A 18 -6.51 -5.91 6.28
CA GLN A 18 -6.01 -6.27 7.60
C GLN A 18 -4.51 -6.56 7.57
N LEU A 19 -3.87 -6.50 8.75
CA LEU A 19 -2.51 -6.99 8.90
C LEU A 19 -2.48 -8.48 8.55
N GLY A 20 -1.52 -8.90 7.73
CA GLY A 20 -1.43 -10.25 7.20
C GLY A 20 -2.09 -10.46 5.83
N ASP A 21 -2.76 -9.45 5.26
CA ASP A 21 -3.32 -9.57 3.91
C ASP A 21 -2.24 -9.39 2.83
N ASP A 22 -2.19 -10.31 1.86
CA ASP A 22 -1.35 -10.18 0.66
C ASP A 22 -2.00 -9.18 -0.29
N VAL A 23 -1.29 -8.09 -0.58
CA VAL A 23 -1.77 -7.00 -1.43
C VAL A 23 -0.79 -6.66 -2.53
N GLN A 24 -1.35 -6.04 -3.57
CA GLN A 24 -0.61 -5.42 -4.65
C GLN A 24 -0.89 -3.92 -4.66
N ILE A 25 0.16 -3.12 -4.57
CA ILE A 25 0.10 -1.66 -4.52
C ILE A 25 0.67 -1.09 -5.82
N ARG A 26 -0.17 -0.35 -6.55
CA ARG A 26 0.28 0.47 -7.67
C ARG A 26 0.65 1.85 -7.19
N THR A 27 1.86 2.29 -7.52
CA THR A 27 2.35 3.63 -7.14
C THR A 27 2.21 4.64 -8.27
N VAL A 28 2.34 5.93 -7.94
CA VAL A 28 2.36 7.04 -8.90
C VAL A 28 3.52 6.96 -9.90
N SER A 29 4.60 6.24 -9.54
CA SER A 29 5.73 5.93 -10.42
C SER A 29 5.43 4.80 -11.41
N ASN A 30 4.20 4.26 -11.38
CA ASN A 30 3.78 3.06 -12.11
C ASN A 30 4.56 1.80 -11.72
N SER A 31 5.23 1.81 -10.56
CA SER A 31 5.79 0.61 -9.93
C SER A 31 4.67 -0.17 -9.25
N LEU A 32 4.81 -1.49 -9.26
CA LEU A 32 3.84 -2.44 -8.76
C LEU A 32 4.53 -3.27 -7.68
N GLU A 33 4.16 -3.01 -6.43
CA GLU A 33 4.76 -3.63 -5.26
C GLU A 33 3.79 -4.69 -4.72
N ARG A 34 4.27 -5.89 -4.40
CA ARG A 34 3.46 -6.96 -3.83
C ARG A 34 4.02 -7.37 -2.49
N GLY A 35 3.16 -7.64 -1.52
CA GLY A 35 3.57 -8.23 -0.26
C GLY A 35 2.44 -8.27 0.77
N GLU A 36 2.75 -8.86 1.91
CA GLU A 36 1.85 -8.98 3.04
C GLU A 36 1.86 -7.68 3.87
N ILE A 37 0.70 -7.16 4.25
CA ILE A 37 0.63 -5.96 5.10
C ILE A 37 1.17 -6.30 6.50
N SER A 38 2.35 -5.80 6.82
CA SER A 38 3.00 -6.00 8.12
C SER A 38 2.64 -4.90 9.12
N GLU A 39 2.53 -3.64 8.66
CA GLU A 39 2.19 -2.50 9.51
C GLU A 39 1.50 -1.39 8.71
N VAL A 40 0.45 -0.79 9.28
CA VAL A 40 -0.18 0.43 8.76
C VAL A 40 -0.01 1.57 9.76
N ARG A 41 0.58 2.67 9.30
CA ARG A 41 0.69 3.93 10.05
C ARG A 41 -0.16 4.99 9.37
N GLU A 42 -0.28 6.17 9.98
CA GLU A 42 -1.07 7.29 9.46
C GLU A 42 -0.77 7.63 7.98
N ASN A 43 0.51 7.64 7.61
CA ASN A 43 0.99 8.10 6.29
C ASN A 43 1.86 7.08 5.52
N THR A 44 2.12 5.91 6.10
CA THR A 44 2.90 4.84 5.45
C THR A 44 2.28 3.46 5.67
N ILE A 45 2.44 2.59 4.68
CA ILE A 45 2.16 1.15 4.77
C ILE A 45 3.49 0.40 4.64
N VAL A 46 3.67 -0.63 5.45
CA VAL A 46 4.82 -1.54 5.39
C VAL A 46 4.34 -2.87 4.84
N LEU A 47 4.93 -3.32 3.74
CA LEU A 47 4.70 -4.66 3.19
C LEU A 47 5.92 -5.54 3.46
N ASP A 48 5.67 -6.78 3.88
CA ASP A 48 6.64 -7.87 3.92
C ASP A 48 6.63 -8.58 2.56
N GLN A 49 7.76 -8.60 1.84
CA GLN A 49 7.88 -9.31 0.55
C GLN A 49 8.40 -10.75 0.71
N GLY A 50 8.58 -11.20 1.95
CA GLY A 50 9.13 -12.50 2.30
C GLY A 50 10.64 -12.46 2.58
N GLY A 51 11.08 -13.30 3.51
CA GLY A 51 12.47 -13.38 3.93
C GLY A 51 12.86 -12.23 4.87
N ASP A 52 13.88 -11.44 4.49
CA ASP A 52 14.34 -10.26 5.23
C ASP A 52 14.00 -8.94 4.48
N GLU A 53 13.14 -8.99 3.46
CA GLU A 53 12.83 -7.85 2.60
C GLU A 53 11.50 -7.19 2.98
N PHE A 54 11.58 -5.92 3.37
CA PHE A 54 10.42 -5.08 3.68
C PHE A 54 10.42 -3.85 2.79
N ILE A 55 9.24 -3.44 2.34
CA ILE A 55 9.06 -2.19 1.61
C ILE A 55 8.14 -1.24 2.38
N VAL A 56 8.53 0.03 2.43
CA VAL A 56 7.75 1.10 3.07
C VAL A 56 7.24 2.04 2.00
N ILE A 57 5.92 2.17 1.91
CA ILE A 57 5.26 2.97 0.87
C ILE A 57 4.50 4.11 1.53
N CYS A 58 4.78 5.34 1.12
CA CYS A 58 4.02 6.51 1.54
C CYS A 58 2.68 6.56 0.80
N CYS A 59 1.57 6.80 1.50
CA CYS A 59 0.25 6.79 0.88
C CYS A 59 0.03 7.91 -0.15
N ALA A 60 0.77 9.00 -0.05
CA ALA A 60 0.82 10.04 -1.09
C ALA A 60 1.30 9.51 -2.45
N HIS A 61 1.99 8.36 -2.47
CA HIS A 61 2.46 7.71 -3.69
C HIS A 61 1.59 6.53 -4.13
N ILE A 62 0.52 6.20 -3.41
CA ILE A 62 -0.36 5.08 -3.75
C ILE A 62 -1.44 5.56 -4.71
N VAL A 63 -1.64 4.80 -5.78
CA VAL A 63 -2.72 5.01 -6.76
C VAL A 63 -3.86 4.03 -6.48
N SER A 64 -3.53 2.76 -6.21
CA SER A 64 -4.50 1.73 -5.85
C SER A 64 -3.86 0.65 -4.99
N ILE A 65 -4.67 0.01 -4.16
CA ILE A 65 -4.35 -1.20 -3.40
C ILE A 65 -5.39 -2.24 -3.81
N GLU A 66 -4.92 -3.41 -4.22
CA GLU A 66 -5.77 -4.53 -4.64
C GLU A 66 -5.32 -5.80 -3.90
N PRO A 67 -6.23 -6.72 -3.52
CA PRO A 67 -5.82 -8.00 -2.98
C PRO A 67 -4.98 -8.74 -4.03
N ALA A 68 -3.84 -9.26 -3.61
CA ALA A 68 -2.99 -10.06 -4.45
C ALA A 68 -3.57 -11.49 -4.50
N GLY A 69 -4.62 -11.66 -5.30
CA GLY A 69 -5.23 -12.97 -5.54
C GLY A 69 -4.24 -13.99 -6.10
N ASP A 70 -4.59 -15.26 -5.93
CA ASP A 70 -3.89 -16.43 -6.51
C ASP A 70 -3.93 -16.41 -8.06
#